data_AF-A0A945LB07-F1
#
_entry.id   AF-A0A945LB07-F1
#
_cell.length_a   1.000
_cell.length_b   1.000
_cell.length_c   1.000
_cell.angle_alpha   90.00
_cell.angle_beta   90.00
_cell.angle_gamma   90.00
#
_symmetry.space_group_name_H-M   'P 1'
#
loop_
_entity.id
_entity.type
_entity.pdbx_description
1 polymer ?
#
loop_
_entity_poly.entity_id
_entity_poly.type
_entity_poly.pdbx_seq_one_letter_code
_entity_poly.pdbx_strand_id
1 'polypeptide(L)' 'MKKILVVTLLYCSIATLSFGQEKAHQIYNKDGNKISYKTMLFKMKNADVVLFGENHNDP' A
#
# COMPACT_ATOMS: atom_id res chain seq x y z
N MET A 1 6.02 -33.37 19.47
CA MET A 1 5.52 -32.05 19.93
C MET A 1 6.26 -30.87 19.28
N LYS A 2 7.60 -30.75 19.40
CA LYS A 2 8.37 -29.65 18.80
C LYS A 2 8.18 -29.50 17.27
N LYS A 3 8.15 -30.62 16.53
CA LYS A 3 7.92 -30.63 15.07
C LYS A 3 6.53 -30.11 14.67
N ILE A 4 5.50 -30.47 15.43
CA ILE A 4 4.12 -30.01 15.20
C ILE A 4 4.05 -28.50 15.42
N LEU A 5 4.65 -28.01 16.51
CA LEU A 5 4.67 -26.58 16.82
C LEU A 5 5.38 -25.75 15.73
N VAL A 6 6.48 -26.25 15.15
CA VAL A 6 7.17 -25.60 14.02
C VAL A 6 6.28 -25.57 12.77
N VAL A 7 5.60 -26.67 12.45
CA VAL A 7 4.69 -26.74 11.29
C VAL A 7 3.50 -25.80 11.47
N THR A 8 2.91 -25.74 12.67
CA THR A 8 1.82 -24.82 12.97
C THR A 8 2.27 -23.36 12.86
N LEU A 9 3.46 -23.04 13.38
CA LEU A 9 4.00 -21.68 13.30
C LEU A 9 4.23 -21.26 11.84
N LEU A 10 4.81 -22.16 11.03
CA LEU A 10 5.02 -21.94 9.61
C LEU A 10 3.71 -21.69 8.86
N TYR A 11 2.68 -22.50 9.15
CA TYR A 11 1.36 -22.35 8.56
C TYR A 11 0.71 -21.01 8.92
N CYS A 12 0.78 -20.60 10.19
CA CYS A 12 0.29 -19.29 10.64
C CYS A 12 1.00 -18.13 9.93
N SER A 13 2.31 -18.18 9.75
CA SER A 13 3.04 -17.12 9.03
C SER A 13 2.61 -17.00 7.56
N ILE A 14 2.38 -18.13 6.87
CA ILE A 14 1.93 -18.11 5.47
C ILE A 14 0.52 -17.54 5.34
N ALA A 15 -0.38 -17.87 6.27
CA ALA A 15 -1.75 -17.34 6.27
C ALA A 15 -1.78 -15.80 6.37
N THR A 16 -0.89 -15.18 7.16
CA THR A 16 -0.84 -13.70 7.27
C THR A 16 -0.40 -12.98 6.00
N LEU A 17 0.34 -13.65 5.10
CA LEU A 17 0.77 -13.08 3.83
C LEU A 17 -0.33 -13.13 2.77
N SER A 18 -1.21 -14.14 2.82
CA SER A 18 -2.28 -14.35 1.85
C SER A 18 -3.53 -13.49 2.11
N PHE A 19 -3.76 -13.10 3.36
CA PHE A 19 -4.91 -12.27 3.76
C PHE A 19 -4.53 -10.82 4.08
N GLY A 20 -3.47 -10.30 3.44
CA GLY A 20 -3.11 -8.89 3.57
C GLY A 20 -4.24 -7.98 3.07
N GLN A 21 -4.53 -6.90 3.81
CA GLN A 21 -5.55 -5.93 3.42
C GLN A 21 -5.16 -5.27 2.09
N GLU A 22 -6.04 -5.36 1.08
CA GLU A 22 -5.88 -4.55 -0.13
C GLU A 22 -5.93 -3.07 0.23
N LYS A 23 -5.07 -2.28 -0.41
CA LYS A 23 -5.05 -0.84 -0.16
C LYS A 23 -6.38 -0.24 -0.61
N ALA A 24 -7.02 0.53 0.27
CA ALA A 24 -8.27 1.22 -0.03
C ALA A 24 -8.15 2.18 -1.22
N HIS A 25 -6.94 2.66 -1.52
CA HIS A 25 -6.66 3.52 -2.66
C HIS A 25 -5.37 3.12 -3.37
N GLN A 26 -5.32 3.41 -4.66
CA GLN A 26 -4.14 3.24 -5.50
C GLN A 26 -3.80 4.55 -6.20
N ILE A 27 -2.53 4.96 -6.09
CA ILE A 27 -2.04 6.21 -6.71
C ILE A 27 -1.46 5.89 -8.08
N TYR A 28 -1.80 6.71 -9.06
CA TYR A 28 -1.30 6.59 -10.43
C TYR A 28 -0.50 7.85 -10.80
N ASN A 29 0.53 7.67 -11.62
CA ASN A 29 1.20 8.80 -12.25
C ASN A 29 0.42 9.26 -13.50
N LYS A 30 0.87 10.34 -14.13
CA LYS A 30 0.29 10.90 -15.36
C LYS A 30 0.22 9.93 -16.55
N ASP A 31 1.01 8.85 -16.53
CA ASP A 31 1.08 7.84 -17.59
C ASP A 31 0.20 6.61 -17.27
N GLY A 32 -0.54 6.63 -16.16
CA GLY A 32 -1.36 5.51 -15.70
C GLY A 32 -0.58 4.41 -14.97
N ASN A 33 0.69 4.64 -14.63
CA ASN A 33 1.49 3.67 -13.89
C ASN A 33 1.17 3.72 -12.39
N LYS A 34 1.00 2.54 -11.78
CA LYS A 34 0.85 2.38 -10.33
C LYS A 34 2.12 2.87 -9.61
N ILE A 35 1.97 3.82 -8.69
CA ILE A 35 3.07 4.31 -7.86
C ILE A 35 2.72 4.21 -6.38
N SER A 36 3.75 4.25 -5.53
CA SER A 36 3.57 4.31 -4.08
C SER A 36 3.40 5.77 -3.61
N TYR A 37 2.76 5.95 -2.45
CA TYR A 37 2.69 7.25 -1.78
C TYR A 37 4.09 7.85 -1.54
N LYS A 38 5.06 7.04 -1.13
CA LYS A 38 6.47 7.46 -0.96
C LYS A 38 7.07 8.00 -2.25
N THR A 39 6.78 7.35 -3.39
CA THR A 39 7.25 7.80 -4.71
C THR A 39 6.61 9.13 -5.11
N MET A 40 5.32 9.31 -4.81
CA MET A 40 4.61 10.57 -5.04
C MET A 40 5.25 11.71 -4.22
N LEU A 41 5.42 11.51 -2.91
CA LEU A 41 6.06 12.49 -2.02
C LEU A 41 7.47 12.86 -2.46
N PHE A 42 8.28 11.86 -2.84
CA PHE A 42 9.65 12.11 -3.29
C PHE A 42 9.72 13.00 -4.53
N LYS A 43 8.71 12.93 -5.41
CA LYS A 43 8.61 13.81 -6.59
C LYS A 43 8.09 15.20 -6.22
N MET A 44 7.06 15.26 -5.39
CA MET A 44 6.42 16.51 -4.95
C MET A 44 7.36 17.41 -4.15
N LYS A 45 8.36 16.85 -3.47
CA LYS A 45 9.33 17.63 -2.68
C LYS A 45 10.07 18.72 -3.49
N ASN A 46 10.14 18.56 -4.82
CA ASN A 46 10.82 19.50 -5.71
C ASN A 46 9.87 20.55 -6.31
N ALA A 47 8.58 20.50 -5.98
CA ALA A 47 7.60 21.47 -6.44
C ALA A 47 7.45 22.59 -5.39
N ASP A 48 7.45 23.84 -5.83
CA ASP A 48 7.21 24.99 -4.96
C ASP A 48 5.74 25.05 -4.48
N VAL A 49 4.82 24.61 -5.34
CA VAL A 49 3.38 24.55 -5.05
C VAL A 49 2.81 23.21 -5.52
N VAL A 50 1.99 22.58 -4.67
CA VAL A 50 1.24 21.35 -5.00
C VAL A 50 -0.25 21.66 -4.94
N LEU A 51 -0.95 21.40 -6.05
CA LEU A 51 -2.41 21.56 -6.13
C LEU A 51 -3.08 20.21 -5.88
N PHE A 52 -4.06 20.18 -4.98
CA PHE A 52 -4.90 19.02 -4.69
C PHE A 52 -6.34 19.31 -5.11
N GLY A 53 -6.89 18.48 -5.98
CA GLY A 53 -8.32 18.49 -6.31
C GLY A 53 -9.04 17.42 -5.48
N GLU A 54 -10.19 17.78 -4.93
CA GLU A 54 -11.06 16.89 -4.16
C GLU A 54 -12.46 16.86 -4.80
N ASN A 55 -13.23 15.82 -4.47
CA ASN A 55 -14.66 15.82 -4.74
C ASN A 55 -15.37 16.42 -3.52
N HIS A 56 -15.93 17.62 -3.66
CA HIS A 56 -16.52 18.37 -2.53
C HIS A 56 -17.70 17.66 -1.82
N ASN A 57 -18.26 16.61 -2.43
CA ASN A 57 -19.39 15.85 -1.89
C ASN A 57 -19.02 14.43 -1.46
N ASP A 58 -17.72 14.10 -1.37
CA ASP A 58 -17.23 12.76 -1.01
C ASP A 58 -16.24 12.86 0.18
N PRO A 59 -16.68 12.52 1.40
CA PRO A 59 -15.94 12.74 2.64
C PRO A 59 -14.82 11.74 2.94
#